data_AF-A0AAJ1UKT9-F1
#
_entry.id   AF-A0AAJ1UKT9-F1
#
_cell.length_a   1.000
_cell.length_b   1.000
_cell.length_c   1.000
_cell.angle_alpha   90.00
_cell.angle_beta   90.00
_cell.angle_gamma   90.00
#
_symmetry.space_group_name_H-M   'P 1'
#
loop_
_entity.id
_entity.type
_entity.pdbx_description
1 polymer ?
#
loop_
_entity_poly.entity_id
_entity_poly.type
_entity_poly.pdbx_seq_one_letter_code
_entity_poly.pdbx_strand_id
1 'polypeptide(L)' 'MTDAEIEAHFFQTYRPSSLIARMIEADEIAAMVALLASPLGAASNGAAVRVEGGTYRSIL' A
#
# COMPACT_ATOMS: atom_id res chain seq x y z
N MET A 1 6.15 -10.23 -23.52
CA MET A 1 6.06 -10.04 -22.06
C MET A 1 4.61 -10.11 -21.69
N THR A 2 4.26 -11.02 -20.78
CA THR A 2 2.93 -11.09 -20.16
C THR A 2 2.74 -9.92 -19.21
N ASP A 3 1.50 -9.63 -18.84
CA ASP A 3 1.19 -8.55 -17.87
C ASP A 3 1.93 -8.76 -16.55
N ALA A 4 2.01 -10.01 -16.07
CA ALA A 4 2.75 -10.37 -14.87
C ALA A 4 4.27 -10.12 -15.02
N GLU A 5 4.84 -10.38 -16.20
CA GLU A 5 6.25 -10.07 -16.47
C GLU A 5 6.50 -8.56 -16.55
N ILE A 6 5.55 -7.78 -17.09
CA ILE A 6 5.59 -6.30 -17.10
C ILE A 6 5.57 -5.76 -15.67
N GLU A 7 4.66 -6.25 -14.85
CA GLU A 7 4.53 -5.83 -13.46
C GLU A 7 5.80 -6.16 -12.66
N ALA A 8 6.29 -7.40 -12.77
CA ALA A 8 7.52 -7.81 -12.09
C ALA A 8 8.72 -6.93 -12.49
N HIS A 9 8.89 -6.67 -13.79
CA HIS A 9 9.95 -5.77 -14.27
C HIS A 9 9.75 -4.34 -13.75
N PHE A 10 8.51 -3.85 -13.71
CA PHE A 10 8.21 -2.51 -13.22
C PHE A 10 8.68 -2.31 -11.77
N PHE A 11 8.38 -3.24 -10.87
CA PHE A 11 8.80 -3.14 -9.48
C PHE A 11 10.31 -3.28 -9.31
N GLN A 12 10.95 -4.17 -10.08
CA GLN A 12 12.41 -4.32 -10.05
C GLN A 12 13.13 -3.05 -10.51
N THR A 13 12.61 -2.37 -11.54
CA THR A 13 13.29 -1.20 -12.14
C THR A 13 12.87 0.14 -11.53
N TYR A 14 11.57 0.37 -11.34
CA TYR A 14 11.02 1.70 -11.03
C TYR A 14 10.51 1.85 -9.59
N ARG A 15 10.22 0.74 -8.91
CA ARG A 15 9.78 0.74 -7.50
C ARG A 15 10.58 -0.26 -6.65
N PRO A 16 11.93 -0.25 -6.71
CA PRO A 16 12.75 -1.25 -6.02
C PRO A 16 12.68 -1.15 -4.49
N SER A 17 12.12 -0.06 -3.96
CA SER A 17 11.88 0.11 -2.52
C SER A 17 10.55 -0.47 -2.03
N SER A 18 9.61 -0.82 -2.93
CA SER A 18 8.36 -1.47 -2.54
C SER A 18 8.64 -2.80 -1.86
N LEU A 19 8.05 -3.04 -0.69
CA LEU A 19 8.23 -4.28 0.05
C LEU A 19 7.33 -5.40 -0.48
N ILE A 20 6.13 -5.06 -0.96
CA ILE A 20 5.18 -6.05 -1.48
C ILE A 20 5.41 -6.37 -2.96
N ALA A 21 6.13 -5.51 -3.69
CA ALA A 21 6.56 -5.72 -5.08
C ALA A 21 5.45 -6.13 -6.07
N ARG A 22 4.25 -5.58 -5.88
CA ARG A 22 3.07 -5.76 -6.75
C ARG A 22 2.17 -4.53 -6.67
N MET A 23 1.27 -4.42 -7.63
CA MET A 23 0.20 -3.42 -7.62
C MET A 23 -0.72 -3.67 -6.42
N ILE A 24 -1.19 -2.56 -5.85
CA ILE A 24 -2.19 -2.58 -4.78
C ILE A 24 -3.56 -2.54 -5.43
N GLU A 25 -4.46 -3.36 -4.93
CA GLU A 25 -5.86 -3.36 -5.35
C GLU A 25 -6.67 -2.31 -4.57
N ALA A 26 -7.71 -1.77 -5.19
CA ALA A 26 -8.57 -0.76 -4.56
C ALA A 26 -9.17 -1.26 -3.22
N ASP A 27 -9.49 -2.55 -3.14
CA ASP A 27 -10.06 -3.19 -1.95
C ASP A 27 -9.09 -3.15 -0.75
N GLU A 28 -7.78 -3.19 -0.98
CA GLU A 28 -6.78 -3.12 0.10
C GLU A 28 -6.75 -1.72 0.74
N ILE A 29 -6.94 -0.67 -0.07
CA ILE A 29 -7.10 0.70 0.43
C ILE A 29 -8.46 0.85 1.13
N ALA A 30 -9.52 0.34 0.52
CA ALA A 30 -10.87 0.41 1.07
C ALA A 30 -10.98 -0.29 2.43
N ALA A 31 -10.29 -1.42 2.62
CA ALA A 31 -10.23 -2.13 3.90
C ALA A 31 -9.65 -1.26 5.02
N MET A 32 -8.56 -0.52 4.76
CA MET A 32 -8.00 0.39 5.75
C MET A 32 -8.93 1.58 6.04
N VAL A 33 -9.58 2.12 5.01
CA VAL A 33 -10.58 3.18 5.18
C VAL A 33 -11.76 2.70 6.04
N ALA A 34 -12.27 1.50 5.76
CA ALA A 34 -13.37 0.90 6.52
C ALA A 34 -12.98 0.67 7.99
N LEU A 35 -11.74 0.20 8.24
CA LEU A 35 -11.22 0.05 9.60
C LEU A 35 -11.21 1.39 10.34
N LEU A 36 -10.65 2.44 9.74
CA LEU A 36 -10.54 3.77 10.34
C LEU A 36 -11.91 4.43 10.56
N ALA A 37 -12.87 4.24 9.65
CA ALA A 37 -14.22 4.79 9.76
C ALA A 37 -15.12 4.03 10.75
N SER A 38 -14.75 2.79 11.11
CA SER A 38 -15.51 1.96 12.05
C SER A 38 -15.27 2.37 13.51
N PRO A 39 -16.09 1.84 14.46
CA PRO A 39 -15.81 2.01 15.89
C PRO A 39 -14.44 1.48 16.34
N LEU A 40 -13.80 0.58 15.58
CA LEU A 40 -12.45 0.09 15.88
C LEU A 40 -11.39 1.17 15.69
N GLY A 41 -11.66 2.18 14.85
CA GLY A 41 -10.81 3.34 14.62
C GLY A 41 -11.04 4.50 15.59
N ALA A 42 -11.89 4.35 16.62
CA ALA A 42 -12.36 5.47 17.45
C ALA A 42 -11.25 6.29 18.13
N ALA A 43 -10.09 5.69 18.38
CA ALA A 43 -8.94 6.39 18.98
C ALA A 43 -7.96 6.96 17.94
N SER A 44 -8.12 6.65 16.65
CA SER A 44 -7.28 7.16 15.56
C SER A 44 -7.78 8.54 15.12
N ASN A 45 -6.98 9.58 15.32
CA ASN A 45 -7.33 10.95 14.91
C ASN A 45 -6.07 11.74 14.52
N GLY A 46 -6.21 12.63 13.52
CA GLY A 46 -5.14 13.54 13.09
C GLY A 46 -3.91 12.90 12.46
N ALA A 47 -3.93 11.58 12.22
CA ALA A 47 -2.80 10.84 11.67
C ALA A 47 -2.87 10.73 10.14
N ALA A 48 -1.70 10.77 9.49
CA ALA A 48 -1.55 10.34 8.10
C ALA A 48 -1.22 8.85 8.08
N VAL A 49 -2.16 8.02 7.63
CA VAL A 49 -2.00 6.57 7.59
C VAL A 49 -1.50 6.14 6.22
N ARG A 50 -0.36 5.45 6.16
CA ARG A 50 0.26 4.96 4.92
C ARG A 50 -0.26 3.58 4.56
N VAL A 51 -0.76 3.43 3.33
CA VAL A 51 -1.23 2.16 2.76
C VAL A 51 -0.68 2.04 1.34
N GLU A 52 0.63 1.84 1.22
CA GLU A 52 1.36 1.93 -0.06
C GLU A 52 2.40 0.82 -0.26
N GLY A 53 2.28 -0.28 0.50
CA GLY A 53 3.11 -1.47 0.29
C GLY A 53 4.59 -1.31 0.67
N GLY A 54 4.91 -0.33 1.51
CA GLY A 54 6.27 -0.10 2.04
C GLY A 54 7.22 0.59 1.06
N THR A 55 6.69 1.34 0.09
CA THR A 55 7.50 2.05 -0.92
C THR A 55 8.35 3.17 -0.31
N TYR A 56 7.85 3.83 0.74
CA TYR A 56 8.49 4.89 1.49
C TYR A 56 9.34 4.29 2.63
N ARG A 57 10.66 4.48 2.53
CA ARG A 57 11.62 3.95 3.51
C ARG A 57 11.68 4.86 4.74
N SER A 58 10.74 4.68 5.65
CA SER A 58 10.68 5.41 6.91
C SER A 58 10.18 4.50 8.03
N ILE A 59 10.51 4.86 9.26
CA ILE A 59 9.98 4.23 10.48
C ILE A 59 8.69 4.92 10.98
N LEU A 60 8.24 5.95 10.27
CA LEU A 60 7.00 6.69 10.51
C LEU A 60 5.96 6.37 9.46
#